data_AF-A0A2D7GBC0-F1
#
_entry.id   AF-A0A2D7GBC0-F1
#
_cell.length_a   1.000
_cell.length_b   1.000
_cell.length_c   1.000
_cell.angle_alpha   90.00
_cell.angle_beta   90.00
_cell.angle_gamma   90.00
#
_symmetry.space_group_name_H-M   'P 1'
#
loop_
_entity.id
_entity.type
_entity.pdbx_description
1 polymer ?
#
loop_
_entity_poly.entity_id
_entity_poly.type
_entity_poly.pdbx_seq_one_letter_code
_entity_poly.pdbx_strand_id
1 'polypeptide(L)'
;MDHIPSDKPESFSFLGRTLGWFIRSENSKFIILILILICFSLFFLDFTYKKYGHFEIEKYKGFYGFYGFLMFTGLILIAKALRYFINQPEDYYGDKSIDCEKYPEDQIEKVGHRDV
;
A
#
# COMPACT_ATOMS: atom_id res chain seq x y z
N MET A 1 -35.04 4.53 12.34
CA MET A 1 -34.86 4.19 10.91
C MET A 1 -33.38 3.97 10.75
N ASP A 2 -32.99 2.72 10.94
CA ASP A 2 -31.68 2.39 11.45
C ASP A 2 -30.83 2.08 10.23
N HIS A 3 -30.01 3.05 9.83
CA HIS A 3 -29.07 2.89 8.75
C HIS A 3 -27.94 1.98 9.23
N ILE A 4 -28.20 0.67 9.22
CA ILE A 4 -27.15 -0.34 9.32
C ILE A 4 -26.37 -0.25 8.01
N PRO A 5 -25.08 0.13 8.02
CA PRO A 5 -24.27 0.13 6.81
C PRO A 5 -24.19 -1.30 6.30
N SER A 6 -24.86 -1.56 5.18
CA SER A 6 -24.82 -2.86 4.51
C SER A 6 -23.43 -3.07 3.92
N ASP A 7 -22.73 -4.12 4.36
CA ASP A 7 -21.41 -4.57 3.86
C ASP A 7 -21.40 -5.07 2.40
N LYS A 8 -22.51 -4.88 1.68
CA LYS A 8 -22.61 -5.26 0.27
C LYS A 8 -21.97 -4.19 -0.62
N PRO A 9 -21.06 -4.57 -1.53
CA PRO A 9 -20.27 -3.63 -2.33
C PRO A 9 -21.13 -2.71 -3.22
N GLU A 10 -22.39 -3.07 -3.42
CA GLU A 10 -23.33 -2.41 -4.31
C GLU A 10 -24.04 -1.17 -3.75
N SER A 11 -23.90 -0.86 -2.44
CA SER A 11 -24.37 0.42 -1.89
C SER A 11 -23.29 1.51 -1.84
N PHE A 12 -22.03 1.22 -2.17
CA PHE A 12 -20.96 2.21 -2.14
C PHE A 12 -20.92 3.08 -3.40
N SER A 13 -20.50 4.34 -3.22
CA SER A 13 -20.12 5.26 -4.30
C SER A 13 -19.04 4.65 -5.20
N PHE A 14 -18.94 5.12 -6.45
CA PHE A 14 -17.97 4.63 -7.44
C PHE A 14 -16.55 4.50 -6.87
N LEU A 15 -16.10 5.52 -6.13
CA LEU A 15 -14.78 5.53 -5.49
C LEU A 15 -14.62 4.45 -4.41
N GLY A 16 -15.68 4.16 -3.65
CA GLY A 16 -15.64 3.12 -2.61
C GLY A 16 -15.47 1.72 -3.19
N ARG A 17 -16.11 1.46 -4.34
CA ARG A 17 -15.96 0.18 -5.05
C ARG A 17 -14.57 -0.01 -5.64
N THR A 18 -14.00 1.04 -6.24
CA THR A 18 -12.66 0.98 -6.83
C THR A 18 -11.57 0.86 -5.76
N LEU A 19 -11.70 1.60 -4.65
CA LEU A 19 -10.76 1.51 -3.53
C LEU A 19 -10.86 0.15 -2.82
N GLY A 20 -12.08 -0.37 -2.61
CA GLY A 20 -12.28 -1.69 -2.02
C GLY A 20 -11.68 -2.82 -2.85
N TRP A 21 -11.67 -2.69 -4.18
CA TRP A 21 -10.93 -3.60 -5.05
C TRP A 21 -9.42 -3.49 -4.86
N PHE A 22 -8.86 -2.29 -4.71
CA PHE A 22 -7.42 -2.08 -4.54
C PHE A 22 -6.88 -2.58 -3.19
N ILE A 23 -7.68 -2.48 -2.13
CA ILE A 23 -7.31 -2.90 -0.76
C ILE A 23 -7.30 -4.43 -0.62
N ARG A 24 -8.00 -5.16 -1.50
CA ARG A 24 -8.08 -6.62 -1.46
C ARG A 24 -6.71 -7.24 -1.75
N SER A 25 -6.21 -8.03 -0.80
CA SER A 25 -4.89 -8.70 -0.89
C SER A 25 -4.75 -9.65 -2.08
N GLU A 26 -5.87 -10.21 -2.57
CA GLU A 26 -5.91 -11.07 -3.75
C GLU A 26 -5.44 -10.32 -5.02
N ASN A 27 -5.73 -9.01 -5.11
CA ASN A 27 -5.39 -8.18 -6.27
C ASN A 27 -3.96 -7.60 -6.21
N SER A 28 -3.27 -7.73 -5.08
CA SER A 28 -1.91 -7.18 -4.91
C SER A 28 -0.92 -7.76 -5.92
N LYS A 29 -1.06 -9.05 -6.27
CA LYS A 29 -0.19 -9.70 -7.27
C LYS A 29 -0.35 -9.09 -8.66
N PHE A 30 -1.57 -8.72 -9.03
CA PHE A 30 -1.88 -8.10 -10.31
C PHE A 30 -1.31 -6.68 -10.41
N ILE A 31 -1.42 -5.89 -9.33
CA ILE A 31 -0.84 -4.55 -9.25
C ILE A 31 0.68 -4.59 -9.42
N ILE A 32 1.35 -5.53 -8.73
CA ILE A 32 2.79 -5.74 -8.86
C ILE A 32 3.16 -6.15 -10.30
N LEU A 33 2.38 -7.04 -10.91
CA LEU A 33 2.62 -7.48 -12.28
C LEU A 33 2.50 -6.35 -13.29
N ILE A 34 1.47 -5.49 -13.18
CA ILE A 34 1.31 -4.29 -14.01
C ILE A 34 2.51 -3.35 -13.83
N LEU A 35 2.93 -3.10 -12.59
CA LEU A 35 4.06 -2.23 -12.30
C LEU A 35 5.34 -2.75 -12.96
N ILE A 36 5.61 -4.06 -12.85
CA ILE A 36 6.75 -4.71 -13.49
C ILE A 36 6.67 -4.53 -15.00
N LEU A 37 5.49 -4.75 -15.60
CA LEU A 37 5.29 -4.60 -17.05
C LEU A 37 5.60 -3.16 -17.50
N ILE A 38 5.06 -2.14 -16.82
CA ILE A 38 5.33 -0.73 -17.12
C ILE A 38 6.82 -0.41 -16.99
N CYS A 39 7.47 -0.91 -15.94
CA CYS A 39 8.89 -0.68 -15.70
C CYS A 39 9.76 -1.28 -16.82
N PHE A 40 9.47 -2.52 -17.24
CA PHE A 40 10.14 -3.15 -18.38
C PHE A 40 9.86 -2.40 -19.68
N SER A 41 8.62 -2.00 -19.95
CA SER A 41 8.28 -1.22 -21.15
C SER A 41 9.06 0.08 -21.23
N LEU A 42 9.15 0.83 -20.13
CA LEU A 42 9.95 2.06 -20.06
C LEU A 42 11.44 1.78 -20.30
N PHE A 43 11.97 0.69 -19.73
CA PHE A 43 13.36 0.28 -19.95
C PHE A 43 13.65 -0.04 -21.42
N PHE A 44 12.78 -0.81 -22.09
CA PHE A 44 12.92 -1.10 -23.51
C PHE A 44 12.78 0.16 -24.37
N LEU A 45 11.89 1.08 -23.99
CA LEU A 45 11.70 2.34 -24.70
C LEU A 45 12.96 3.22 -24.65
N ASP A 46 13.69 3.21 -23.52
CA ASP A 46 14.97 3.91 -23.36
C ASP A 46 16.05 3.42 -24.35
N PHE A 47 15.92 2.18 -24.83
CA PHE A 47 16.83 1.59 -25.81
C PHE A 47 16.61 2.09 -27.25
N THR A 48 15.44 2.65 -27.53
CA THR A 48 15.06 3.13 -28.87
C THR A 48 15.71 4.48 -29.21
N TYR A 49 16.02 5.31 -28.20
CA TYR A 49 16.52 6.67 -28.41
C TYR A 49 18.05 6.76 -28.29
N LYS A 50 18.71 7.41 -29.25
CA LYS A 50 20.13 7.79 -29.15
C LYS A 50 20.25 9.04 -28.29
N LYS A 51 20.86 8.91 -27.11
CA LYS A 51 21.16 10.03 -26.22
C LYS A 51 22.55 10.59 -26.57
N TYR A 52 22.63 11.90 -26.80
CA TYR A 52 23.90 12.62 -26.94
C TYR A 52 24.33 13.10 -25.55
N GLY A 53 24.96 12.19 -24.79
CA GLY A 53 25.50 12.50 -23.46
C GLY A 53 26.82 13.26 -23.56
N HIS A 54 27.07 14.14 -22.58
CA HIS A 54 28.33 14.88 -22.46
C HIS A 54 29.46 13.99 -21.95
N PHE A 55 29.13 12.94 -21.18
CA PHE A 55 30.10 11.95 -20.69
C PHE A 55 30.04 10.63 -21.49
N GLU A 56 31.18 9.96 -21.61
CA GLU A 56 31.35 8.67 -22.29
C GLU A 56 30.40 7.59 -21.73
N ILE A 57 30.10 7.65 -20.43
CA ILE A 57 29.25 6.71 -19.69
C ILE A 57 27.77 6.86 -20.07
N GLU A 58 27.34 8.07 -20.41
CA GLU A 58 25.95 8.39 -20.79
C GLU A 58 25.61 7.93 -22.21
N LYS A 59 26.62 7.67 -23.05
CA LYS A 59 26.43 7.11 -24.40
C LYS A 59 26.01 5.64 -24.36
N TYR A 60 26.16 4.96 -23.22
CA TYR A 60 25.77 3.57 -23.09
C TYR A 60 24.24 3.45 -23.12
N LYS A 61 23.73 2.67 -24.09
CA LYS A 61 22.28 2.47 -24.28
C LYS A 61 21.68 1.85 -23.02
N GLY A 62 20.62 2.47 -22.49
CA GLY A 62 19.91 2.00 -21.30
C GLY A 62 20.55 2.34 -19.96
N PHE A 63 21.64 3.13 -19.92
CA PHE A 63 22.30 3.53 -18.67
C PHE A 63 21.32 4.19 -17.67
N TYR A 64 20.54 5.16 -18.15
CA TYR A 64 19.57 5.88 -17.31
C TYR A 64 18.41 4.99 -16.85
N GLY A 65 17.88 4.13 -17.73
CA GLY A 65 16.84 3.18 -17.37
C GLY A 65 17.29 2.21 -16.28
N PHE A 66 18.50 1.66 -16.42
CA PHE A 66 19.08 0.76 -15.41
C PHE A 66 19.40 1.49 -14.10
N TYR A 67 20.02 2.67 -14.17
CA TYR A 67 20.35 3.47 -13.00
C TYR A 67 19.11 3.90 -12.21
N GLY A 68 18.08 4.38 -12.90
CA GLY A 68 16.81 4.75 -12.27
C GLY A 68 16.13 3.57 -11.60
N PHE A 69 16.10 2.41 -12.26
CA PHE A 69 15.57 1.17 -11.68
C PHE A 69 16.33 0.74 -10.43
N LEU A 70 17.67 0.77 -10.47
CA LEU A 70 18.51 0.44 -9.32
C LEU A 70 18.29 1.41 -8.15
N MET A 71 18.30 2.71 -8.41
CA MET A 71 18.12 3.72 -7.36
C MET A 71 16.74 3.62 -6.71
N PHE A 72 15.68 3.42 -7.50
CA PHE A 72 14.32 3.30 -6.98
C PHE A 72 14.14 1.99 -6.18
N THR A 73 14.67 0.87 -6.70
CA THR A 73 14.65 -0.42 -5.99
C THR A 73 15.42 -0.33 -4.68
N GLY A 74 16.60 0.29 -4.68
CA GLY A 74 17.40 0.55 -3.48
C GLY A 74 16.64 1.35 -2.44
N LEU A 75 15.95 2.42 -2.84
CA LEU A 75 15.12 3.24 -1.95
C LEU A 75 14.01 2.43 -1.27
N ILE A 76 13.31 1.57 -2.02
CA ILE A 76 12.26 0.70 -1.45
C ILE A 76 12.85 -0.30 -0.46
N LEU A 77 14.00 -0.91 -0.79
CA LEU A 77 14.66 -1.87 0.10
C LEU A 77 15.14 -1.21 1.39
N ILE A 78 15.68 0.01 1.31
CA ILE A 78 16.07 0.80 2.48
C ILE A 78 14.86 1.13 3.34
N ALA A 79 13.75 1.59 2.74
CA ALA A 79 12.51 1.86 3.48
C ALA A 79 11.98 0.60 4.19
N LYS A 80 12.04 -0.56 3.51
CA LYS A 80 11.65 -1.85 4.09
C LYS A 80 12.58 -2.29 5.22
N ALA A 81 13.89 -2.07 5.08
CA ALA A 81 14.86 -2.34 6.14
C ALA A 81 14.61 -1.42 7.35
N LEU A 82 14.38 -0.13 7.11
CA LEU A 82 14.05 0.84 8.15
C LEU A 82 12.76 0.44 8.89
N ARG A 83 11.75 -0.05 8.17
CA ARG A 83 10.52 -0.58 8.80
C ARG A 83 10.83 -1.74 9.74
N TYR A 84 11.74 -2.64 9.39
CA TYR A 84 12.14 -3.73 10.28
C TYR A 84 12.80 -3.21 11.55
N PHE A 85 13.65 -2.19 11.46
CA PHE A 85 14.32 -1.60 12.63
C PHE A 85 13.39 -0.76 13.53
N ILE A 86 12.41 -0.06 12.94
CA ILE A 86 11.48 0.80 13.67
C ILE A 86 10.32 0.00 14.28
N ASN A 87 10.02 -1.19 13.77
CA ASN A 87 8.80 -1.91 14.14
C ASN A 87 8.74 -2.13 15.66
N GLN A 88 7.66 -1.64 16.25
CA GLN A 88 7.41 -1.72 17.67
C GLN A 88 6.61 -3.01 17.97
N PRO A 89 6.84 -3.67 19.12
CA PRO A 89 6.02 -4.83 19.51
C PRO A 89 4.55 -4.42 19.64
N GLU A 90 3.66 -5.32 19.25
CA GLU A 90 2.20 -5.09 19.31
C GLU A 90 1.73 -4.80 20.75
N ASP A 91 2.44 -5.37 21.72
CA ASP A 91 2.14 -5.25 23.15
C ASP A 91 2.83 -4.04 23.81
N TYR A 92 3.31 -3.07 23.03
CA TYR A 92 4.03 -1.92 23.59
C TYR A 92 3.19 -1.09 24.57
N TYR A 93 1.88 -1.01 24.33
CA TYR A 93 0.95 -0.40 25.28
C TYR A 93 0.32 -1.43 26.23
N GLY A 94 0.27 -2.72 25.87
CA GLY A 94 -0.21 -3.86 26.66
C GLY A 94 -1.22 -3.50 27.75
N ASP A 95 -0.87 -3.80 29.00
CA ASP A 95 -1.68 -3.53 30.20
C ASP A 95 -1.96 -2.04 30.49
N LYS A 96 -1.28 -1.11 29.80
CA LYS A 96 -1.49 0.35 29.91
C LYS A 96 -2.35 0.90 28.78
N SER A 97 -2.87 0.05 27.89
CA SER A 97 -3.76 0.48 26.81
C SER A 97 -5.15 0.80 27.39
N ILE A 98 -5.78 1.85 26.87
CA ILE A 98 -7.12 2.29 27.30
C ILE A 98 -8.18 1.22 27.03
N ASP A 99 -7.95 0.37 26.03
CA ASP A 99 -8.84 -0.75 25.67
C ASP A 99 -8.88 -1.86 26.74
N CYS A 100 -7.87 -1.92 27.63
CA CYS A 100 -7.85 -2.81 28.79
C CYS A 100 -8.62 -2.25 30.01
N GLU A 101 -8.96 -0.95 30.01
CA GLU A 101 -9.73 -0.34 31.08
C GLU A 101 -11.19 -0.83 31.02
N LYS A 102 -11.74 -1.24 32.16
CA LYS A 102 -13.14 -1.65 32.21
C LYS A 102 -14.03 -0.43 31.96
N TYR A 103 -14.77 -0.46 30.85
CA TYR A 103 -15.65 0.64 30.46
C TYR A 103 -16.69 0.92 31.58
N PRO A 104 -16.92 2.19 31.94
CA PRO A 104 -17.81 2.55 33.04
C PRO A 104 -19.26 2.17 32.70
N GLU A 105 -19.85 1.30 33.52
CA GLU A 105 -21.14 0.64 33.26
C GLU A 105 -22.33 1.61 33.16
N ASP A 106 -22.20 2.82 33.73
CA ASP A 106 -23.18 3.90 33.70
C ASP A 106 -23.27 4.60 32.33
N GLN A 107 -22.30 4.38 31.45
CA GLN A 107 -22.26 4.94 30.09
C GLN A 107 -22.62 3.90 29.01
N ILE A 108 -22.93 2.65 29.39
CA ILE A 108 -23.21 1.55 28.45
C ILE A 108 -24.72 1.32 28.35
N GLU A 109 -25.31 1.71 27.22
CA GLU A 109 -26.67 1.29 26.86
C GLU A 109 -26.62 -0.14 26.30
N LYS A 110 -27.01 -1.13 27.12
CA LYS A 110 -27.02 -2.54 26.74
C LYS A 110 -28.30 -2.87 25.96
N VAL A 111 -28.26 -2.72 24.64
CA VAL A 111 -29.36 -3.14 23.75
C VAL A 111 -29.34 -4.67 23.59
N GLY A 112 -30.47 -5.33 23.81
CA GLY A 112 -30.57 -6.78 23.71
C GLY A 112 -30.54 -7.22 22.25
N HIS A 113 -29.75 -8.25 21.94
CA HIS A 113 -29.69 -8.81 20.57
C HIS A 113 -31.00 -9.48 20.10
N ARG A 114 -32.06 -9.45 20.92
CA ARG A 114 -33.42 -9.92 20.58
C ARG A 114 -34.37 -8.79 20.18
N ASP A 115 -33.87 -7.56 20.20
CA ASP A 115 -34.62 -6.34 19.94
C ASP A 115 -34.36 -5.82 18.50
N VAL A 116 -33.69 -6.64 17.67
CA VAL A 116 -33.36 -6.41 16.25
C VAL A 116 -34.08 -7.37 15.31
#